data_AF-A0A5C6W529-F1
#
_entry.id   AF-A0A5C6W529-F1
#
_cell.length_a   1.000
_cell.length_b   1.000
_cell.length_c   1.000
_cell.angle_alpha   90.00
_cell.angle_beta   90.00
_cell.angle_gamma   90.00
#
_symmetry.space_group_name_H-M   'P 1'
#
loop_
_entity.id
_entity.type
_entity.pdbx_description
1 polymer ?
#
loop_
_entity_poly.entity_id
_entity_poly.type
_entity_poly.pdbx_seq_one_letter_code
_entity_poly.pdbx_strand_id
1 'polypeptide(L)'
;MHINNEDSLVLSAAKNEMLANFYKYSNPTLSMMYYQKHLMCIQQLAAYDYQSYHANQAYTRAGEQKSFVRVLHTSPDAPAVDVYVNGQKAVSDLTFKETTDYLRLSPGQYTIEVYPAGDMSQPVLRERVALTRNTYYTAAATGKLANIMLTVFVDKPYVNPNQSKVRVIHLSPDAPNVDIAVKDGDVLFKNIPFGKATDYLTLSPMTVNLEVRIAGTNNVVLSIPQVQLQAGKTYTAVAVGLANGMPALDAVFLMS
;
A
#
# COMPACT_ATOMS: atom_id res chain seq x y z
N MET A 1 -26.18 20.90 -32.04
CA MET A 1 -25.41 19.68 -32.38
C MET A 1 -23.96 20.12 -32.48
N HIS A 2 -23.19 19.99 -31.39
CA HIS A 2 -21.77 20.39 -31.40
C HIS A 2 -20.98 19.26 -32.06
N ILE A 3 -20.46 19.50 -33.26
CA ILE A 3 -19.55 18.59 -33.94
C ILE A 3 -18.22 18.66 -33.18
N ASN A 4 -17.67 17.52 -32.76
CA ASN A 4 -16.37 17.46 -32.11
C ASN A 4 -15.29 17.94 -33.09
N ASN A 5 -14.26 18.63 -32.58
CA ASN A 5 -13.25 19.29 -33.42
C ASN A 5 -12.51 18.31 -34.35
N GLU A 6 -12.33 17.07 -33.92
CA GLU A 6 -11.74 15.97 -34.70
C GLU A 6 -12.64 15.56 -35.88
N ASP A 7 -13.94 15.32 -35.64
CA ASP A 7 -14.91 14.97 -36.69
C ASP A 7 -14.99 16.06 -37.78
N SER A 8 -14.85 17.33 -37.37
CA SER A 8 -14.78 18.47 -38.29
C SER A 8 -13.51 18.46 -39.15
N LEU A 9 -12.38 18.03 -38.61
CA LEU A 9 -11.11 17.93 -39.34
C LEU A 9 -11.11 16.75 -40.33
N VAL A 10 -11.67 15.60 -39.94
CA VAL A 10 -11.83 14.42 -40.83
C VAL A 10 -12.72 14.78 -42.02
N LEU A 11 -13.86 15.40 -41.77
CA LEU A 11 -14.79 15.82 -42.81
C LEU A 11 -14.15 16.87 -43.75
N SER A 12 -13.35 17.78 -43.18
CA SER A 12 -12.60 18.77 -43.96
C SER A 12 -11.51 18.13 -44.81
N ALA A 13 -10.77 17.14 -44.30
CA ALA A 13 -9.75 16.42 -45.05
C ALA A 13 -10.35 15.69 -46.26
N ALA A 14 -11.44 14.95 -46.06
CA ALA A 14 -12.14 14.22 -47.12
C ALA A 14 -12.72 15.16 -48.18
N LYS A 15 -13.35 16.26 -47.77
CA LYS A 15 -13.87 17.28 -48.69
C LYS A 15 -12.75 17.89 -49.54
N ASN A 16 -11.63 18.25 -48.93
CA ASN A 16 -10.51 18.86 -49.64
C ASN A 16 -9.83 17.86 -50.60
N GLU A 17 -9.77 16.58 -50.26
CA GLU A 17 -9.30 15.53 -51.17
C GLU A 17 -10.21 15.41 -52.40
N MET A 18 -11.52 15.35 -52.19
CA MET A 18 -12.49 15.30 -53.30
C MET A 18 -12.37 16.52 -54.22
N LEU A 19 -12.24 17.72 -53.65
CA LEU A 19 -12.07 18.96 -54.43
C LEU A 19 -10.74 18.98 -55.19
N ALA A 20 -9.66 18.48 -54.59
CA ALA A 20 -8.37 18.35 -55.30
C ALA A 20 -8.50 17.44 -56.52
N ASN A 21 -9.15 16.28 -56.37
CA ASN A 21 -9.39 15.35 -57.48
C ASN A 21 -10.32 15.92 -58.56
N PHE A 22 -11.35 16.67 -58.17
CA PHE A 22 -12.27 17.32 -59.11
C PHE A 22 -11.57 18.34 -60.01
N TYR A 23 -10.66 19.14 -59.45
CA TYR A 23 -9.92 20.17 -60.20
C TYR A 23 -8.65 19.66 -60.89
N LYS A 24 -8.25 18.40 -60.69
CA LYS A 24 -6.96 17.83 -61.12
C LYS A 24 -6.60 18.09 -62.58
N TYR A 25 -7.57 18.07 -63.49
CA TYR A 25 -7.37 18.24 -64.93
C TYR A 25 -7.97 19.54 -65.49
N SER A 26 -8.76 20.27 -64.69
CA SER A 26 -9.47 21.48 -65.14
C SER A 26 -8.87 22.77 -64.59
N ASN A 27 -8.25 22.73 -63.40
CA ASN A 27 -7.59 23.88 -62.78
C ASN A 27 -6.47 23.43 -61.82
N PRO A 28 -5.22 23.31 -62.32
CA PRO A 28 -4.10 22.81 -61.53
C PRO A 28 -3.81 23.62 -60.26
N THR A 29 -3.99 24.95 -60.30
CA THR A 29 -3.76 25.82 -59.14
C THR A 29 -4.76 25.53 -58.02
N LEU A 30 -6.05 25.37 -58.35
CA LEU A 30 -7.07 24.98 -57.37
C LEU A 30 -6.85 23.56 -56.86
N SER A 31 -6.49 22.62 -57.74
CA SER A 31 -6.14 21.25 -57.35
C SER A 31 -5.03 21.24 -56.30
N MET A 32 -3.95 22.01 -56.52
CA MET A 32 -2.82 22.08 -55.60
C MET A 32 -3.19 22.75 -54.27
N MET A 33 -4.00 23.81 -54.30
CA MET A 33 -4.49 24.46 -53.09
C MET A 33 -5.32 23.51 -52.22
N TYR A 34 -6.25 22.76 -52.82
CA TYR A 34 -7.08 21.81 -52.08
C TYR A 34 -6.28 20.62 -51.56
N TYR A 35 -5.28 20.15 -52.32
CA TYR A 35 -4.35 19.14 -51.85
C TYR A 35 -3.54 19.63 -50.63
N GLN A 36 -3.06 20.88 -50.63
CA GLN A 36 -2.39 21.48 -49.47
C GLN A 36 -3.32 21.58 -48.25
N LYS A 37 -4.59 21.97 -48.46
CA LYS A 37 -5.58 22.01 -47.38
C LYS A 37 -5.86 20.63 -46.80
N HIS A 38 -5.95 19.61 -47.64
CA HIS A 38 -6.05 18.21 -47.20
C HIS A 38 -4.84 17.83 -46.34
N LEU A 39 -3.62 18.08 -46.81
CA LEU A 39 -2.40 17.81 -46.04
C LEU A 39 -2.37 18.53 -44.68
N MET A 40 -2.84 19.79 -44.61
CA MET A 40 -2.95 20.51 -43.34
C MET A 40 -3.93 19.83 -42.38
N CYS A 41 -5.09 19.38 -42.85
CA CYS A 41 -6.04 18.65 -42.01
C CYS A 41 -5.45 17.32 -41.54
N ILE A 42 -4.77 16.56 -42.41
CA ILE A 42 -4.10 15.31 -42.04
C ILE A 42 -2.98 15.56 -41.00
N GLN A 43 -2.19 16.62 -41.15
CA GLN A 43 -1.19 17.00 -40.16
C GLN A 43 -1.81 17.39 -38.81
N GLN A 44 -2.93 18.11 -38.82
CA GLN A 44 -3.66 18.48 -37.61
C GLN A 44 -4.30 17.26 -36.93
N LEU A 45 -4.83 16.30 -37.70
CA LEU A 45 -5.32 15.03 -37.18
C LEU A 45 -4.19 14.21 -36.54
N ALA A 46 -3.04 14.08 -37.22
CA ALA A 46 -1.88 13.42 -36.66
C ALA A 46 -1.37 14.10 -35.37
N ALA A 47 -1.43 15.44 -35.31
CA ALA A 47 -1.09 16.19 -34.11
C ALA A 47 -2.14 16.02 -32.99
N TYR A 48 -3.42 15.92 -33.34
CA TYR A 48 -4.52 15.63 -32.40
C TYR A 48 -4.37 14.22 -31.82
N ASP A 49 -4.10 13.21 -32.64
CA ASP A 49 -3.80 11.84 -32.23
C ASP A 49 -2.55 11.74 -31.36
N TYR A 50 -1.49 12.48 -31.73
CA TYR A 50 -0.27 12.54 -30.95
C TYR A 50 -0.53 13.21 -29.59
N GLN A 51 -1.24 14.33 -29.55
CA GLN A 51 -1.59 15.03 -28.31
C GLN A 51 -2.55 14.21 -27.43
N SER A 52 -3.54 13.52 -28.00
CA SER A 52 -4.46 12.65 -27.27
C SER A 52 -3.73 11.42 -26.74
N TYR A 53 -2.83 10.82 -27.52
CA TYR A 53 -1.95 9.73 -27.09
C TYR A 53 -1.00 10.16 -25.98
N HIS A 54 -0.40 11.35 -26.06
CA HIS A 54 0.49 11.88 -25.03
C HIS A 54 -0.25 12.39 -23.78
N ALA A 55 -1.44 12.94 -23.92
CA ALA A 55 -2.32 13.24 -22.80
C ALA A 55 -2.70 11.94 -22.08
N ASN A 56 -3.14 10.92 -22.82
CA ASN A 56 -3.47 9.60 -22.27
C ASN A 56 -2.27 8.91 -21.63
N GLN A 57 -1.05 9.04 -22.20
CA GLN A 57 0.19 8.57 -21.59
C GLN A 57 0.61 9.38 -20.36
N ALA A 58 0.35 10.68 -20.32
CA ALA A 58 0.55 11.48 -19.11
C ALA A 58 -0.48 11.10 -18.03
N TYR A 59 -1.72 10.76 -18.38
CA TYR A 59 -2.73 10.21 -17.47
C TYR A 59 -2.39 8.79 -16.99
N THR A 60 -1.78 7.93 -17.82
CA THR A 60 -1.34 6.58 -17.42
C THR A 60 0.03 6.56 -16.70
N ARG A 61 0.92 7.53 -16.95
CA ARG A 61 2.19 7.71 -16.21
C ARG A 61 2.05 8.54 -14.93
N ALA A 62 1.02 9.39 -14.87
CA ALA A 62 0.37 9.80 -13.63
C ALA A 62 -0.62 8.73 -13.15
N GLY A 63 -0.42 7.46 -13.54
CA GLY A 63 -1.13 6.30 -13.03
C GLY A 63 -1.21 6.45 -11.53
N GLU A 64 -2.44 6.55 -11.04
CA GLU A 64 -2.81 6.91 -9.68
C GLU A 64 -1.75 6.42 -8.69
N GLN A 65 -0.83 7.29 -8.25
CA GLN A 65 0.25 6.86 -7.38
C GLN A 65 -0.38 6.46 -6.06
N LYS A 66 -0.70 5.18 -5.88
CA LYS A 66 -1.48 4.70 -4.74
C LYS A 66 -0.63 4.66 -3.48
N SER A 67 -1.31 4.73 -2.35
CA SER A 67 -0.81 4.24 -1.07
C SER A 67 -1.37 2.83 -0.84
N PHE A 68 -0.63 2.02 -0.10
CA PHE A 68 -0.97 0.64 0.21
C PHE A 68 -1.08 0.51 1.72
N VAL A 69 -2.24 0.09 2.24
CA VAL A 69 -2.47 -0.03 3.68
C VAL A 69 -3.02 -1.40 3.99
N ARG A 70 -2.37 -2.13 4.90
CA ARG A 70 -2.96 -3.31 5.54
C ARG A 70 -3.33 -2.96 6.98
N VAL A 71 -4.38 -3.61 7.47
CA VAL A 71 -4.85 -3.46 8.84
C VAL A 71 -4.50 -4.71 9.63
N LEU A 72 -4.02 -4.53 10.86
CA LEU A 72 -3.69 -5.61 11.79
C LEU A 72 -4.39 -5.37 13.14
N HIS A 73 -5.10 -6.36 13.65
CA HIS A 73 -5.68 -6.29 14.98
C HIS A 73 -4.71 -6.87 16.03
N THR A 74 -4.16 -6.02 16.92
CA THR A 74 -3.25 -6.47 17.98
C THR A 74 -3.70 -6.17 19.40
N SER A 75 -4.88 -5.58 19.59
CA SER A 75 -5.47 -5.40 20.92
C SER A 75 -5.91 -6.76 21.50
N PRO A 76 -5.33 -7.24 22.62
CA PRO A 76 -5.51 -8.61 23.08
C PRO A 76 -6.87 -8.87 23.77
N ASP A 77 -7.51 -7.82 24.29
CA ASP A 77 -8.76 -7.88 25.05
C ASP A 77 -9.93 -7.16 24.34
N ALA A 78 -9.72 -6.65 23.13
CA ALA A 78 -10.81 -6.17 22.29
C ALA A 78 -11.49 -7.34 21.55
N PRO A 79 -12.82 -7.30 21.36
CA PRO A 79 -13.52 -8.26 20.52
C PRO A 79 -13.13 -8.06 19.04
N ALA A 80 -13.68 -8.88 18.14
CA ALA A 80 -13.58 -8.64 16.71
C ALA A 80 -14.05 -7.21 16.36
N VAL A 81 -13.44 -6.61 15.33
CA VAL A 81 -13.71 -5.22 14.96
C VAL A 81 -14.06 -5.04 13.49
N ASP A 82 -14.90 -4.04 13.23
CA ASP A 82 -15.11 -3.46 11.92
C ASP A 82 -14.26 -2.19 11.77
N VAL A 83 -13.60 -2.03 10.62
CA VAL A 83 -12.80 -0.84 10.31
C VAL A 83 -13.45 -0.05 9.20
N TYR A 84 -13.66 1.24 9.46
CA TYR A 84 -14.25 2.19 8.56
C TYR A 84 -13.22 3.23 8.12
N VAL A 85 -13.27 3.57 6.83
CA VAL A 85 -12.42 4.56 6.20
C VAL A 85 -13.34 5.63 5.62
N ASN A 86 -13.23 6.86 6.13
CA ASN A 86 -14.12 7.98 5.77
C ASN A 86 -15.62 7.63 5.89
N GLY A 87 -15.99 6.88 6.94
CA GLY A 87 -17.37 6.46 7.20
C GLY A 87 -17.86 5.27 6.37
N GLN A 88 -17.04 4.68 5.51
CA GLN A 88 -17.38 3.46 4.76
C GLN A 88 -16.67 2.24 5.36
N LYS A 89 -17.41 1.15 5.60
CA LYS A 89 -16.82 -0.10 6.11
C LYS A 89 -15.83 -0.65 5.07
N ALA A 90 -14.57 -0.79 5.46
CA ALA A 90 -13.48 -1.29 4.62
C ALA A 90 -13.05 -2.71 5.02
N VAL A 91 -13.14 -3.04 6.31
CA VAL A 91 -12.82 -4.37 6.85
C VAL A 91 -13.94 -4.76 7.81
N SER A 92 -14.37 -6.01 7.77
CA SER A 92 -15.40 -6.56 8.65
C SER A 92 -14.84 -7.70 9.48
N ASP A 93 -15.32 -7.85 10.72
CA ASP A 93 -15.07 -9.00 11.58
C ASP A 93 -13.57 -9.36 11.74
N LEU A 94 -12.67 -8.36 11.76
CA LEU A 94 -11.24 -8.62 11.93
C LEU A 94 -10.97 -9.05 13.37
N THR A 95 -10.44 -10.25 13.59
CA THR A 95 -10.19 -10.79 14.92
C THR A 95 -8.74 -10.61 15.37
N PHE A 96 -8.47 -10.79 16.67
CA PHE A 96 -7.12 -10.65 17.23
C PHE A 96 -6.09 -11.53 16.48
N LYS A 97 -4.96 -10.92 16.11
CA LYS A 97 -3.85 -11.46 15.27
C LYS A 97 -4.13 -11.52 13.78
N GLU A 98 -5.35 -11.26 13.31
CA GLU A 98 -5.64 -11.23 11.88
C GLU A 98 -5.14 -9.95 11.24
N THR A 99 -4.67 -10.11 10.00
CA THR A 99 -4.23 -9.03 9.12
C THR A 99 -5.00 -9.11 7.82
N THR A 100 -5.23 -7.96 7.20
CA THR A 100 -5.71 -7.90 5.81
C THR A 100 -4.54 -8.00 4.83
N ASP A 101 -4.86 -8.20 3.56
CA ASP A 101 -3.99 -7.80 2.46
C ASP A 101 -3.85 -6.28 2.39
N TYR A 102 -2.89 -5.80 1.58
CA TYR A 102 -2.77 -4.36 1.31
C TYR A 102 -3.94 -3.85 0.46
N LEU A 103 -4.76 -2.99 1.06
CA LEU A 103 -5.75 -2.17 0.38
C LEU A 103 -5.06 -1.05 -0.39
N ARG A 104 -5.53 -0.79 -1.61
CA ARG A 104 -5.01 0.28 -2.48
C ARG A 104 -5.86 1.53 -2.31
N LEU A 105 -5.29 2.56 -1.74
CA LEU A 105 -5.95 3.85 -1.49
C LEU A 105 -5.25 4.96 -2.26
N SER A 106 -5.98 6.01 -2.61
CA SER A 106 -5.35 7.23 -3.11
C SER A 106 -4.55 7.89 -1.98
N PRO A 107 -3.48 8.65 -2.26
CA PRO A 107 -2.81 9.45 -1.24
C PRO A 107 -3.74 10.54 -0.73
N GLY A 108 -3.66 10.87 0.56
CA GLY A 108 -4.54 11.87 1.16
C GLY A 108 -4.74 11.68 2.66
N GLN A 109 -5.67 12.46 3.21
CA GLN A 109 -6.08 12.37 4.60
C GLN A 109 -7.30 11.46 4.72
N TYR A 110 -7.24 10.51 5.65
CA TYR A 110 -8.31 9.55 5.90
C TYR A 110 -8.71 9.62 7.37
N THR A 111 -10.01 9.60 7.63
CA THR A 111 -10.55 9.33 8.97
C THR A 111 -10.72 7.84 9.10
N ILE A 112 -10.01 7.24 10.05
CA ILE A 112 -10.09 5.83 10.39
C ILE A 112 -10.92 5.70 11.65
N GLU A 113 -11.97 4.88 11.59
CA GLU A 113 -12.82 4.58 12.72
C GLU A 113 -12.85 3.07 12.92
N VAL A 114 -12.74 2.61 14.16
CA VAL A 114 -12.81 1.20 14.52
C VAL A 114 -13.98 1.02 15.48
N TYR A 115 -14.82 0.05 15.17
CA TYR A 115 -16.01 -0.29 15.93
C TYR A 115 -15.95 -1.75 16.36
N PRO A 116 -16.57 -2.15 17.47
CA PRO A 116 -16.86 -3.56 17.70
C PRO A 116 -17.64 -4.14 16.51
N ALA A 117 -17.30 -5.36 16.11
CA ALA A 117 -17.92 -6.01 14.96
C ALA A 117 -19.45 -6.08 15.13
N GLY A 118 -20.18 -5.61 14.10
CA GLY A 118 -21.64 -5.60 14.10
C GLY A 118 -22.31 -4.49 14.94
N ASP A 119 -21.56 -3.66 15.65
CA ASP A 119 -22.08 -2.54 16.45
C ASP A 119 -21.45 -1.20 16.03
N MET A 120 -22.21 -0.38 15.29
CA MET A 120 -21.78 0.93 14.81
C MET A 120 -22.23 2.09 15.72
N SER A 121 -22.64 1.82 16.95
CA SER A 121 -23.17 2.85 17.86
C SER A 121 -22.09 3.80 18.37
N GLN A 122 -20.91 3.28 18.72
CA GLN A 122 -19.78 4.06 19.25
C GLN A 122 -18.44 3.50 18.76
N PRO A 123 -17.57 4.33 18.16
CA PRO A 123 -16.23 3.87 17.79
C PRO A 123 -15.37 3.72 19.04
N VAL A 124 -14.59 2.62 19.11
CA VAL A 124 -13.53 2.43 20.12
C VAL A 124 -12.28 3.20 19.76
N LEU A 125 -12.12 3.57 18.48
CA LEU A 125 -11.04 4.39 17.97
C LEU A 125 -11.53 5.30 16.86
N ARG A 126 -11.05 6.54 16.85
CA ARG A 126 -11.25 7.48 15.74
C ARG A 126 -10.03 8.36 15.59
N GLU A 127 -9.31 8.22 14.48
CA GLU A 127 -8.06 8.94 14.22
C GLU A 127 -7.96 9.41 12.77
N ARG A 128 -7.14 10.43 12.52
CA ARG A 128 -6.80 10.87 11.16
C ARG A 128 -5.42 10.38 10.75
N VAL A 129 -5.33 9.77 9.58
CA VAL A 129 -4.09 9.25 9.02
C VAL A 129 -3.82 9.89 7.66
N ALA A 130 -2.58 10.37 7.49
CA ALA A 130 -2.08 10.87 6.22
C ALA A 130 -1.37 9.74 5.45
N LEU A 131 -1.84 9.45 4.25
CA LEU A 131 -1.24 8.47 3.35
C LEU A 131 -0.44 9.16 2.25
N THR A 132 0.82 8.78 2.11
CA THR A 132 1.67 9.26 1.03
C THR A 132 1.72 8.29 -0.13
N ARG A 133 1.92 8.85 -1.32
CA ARG A 133 2.04 8.09 -2.57
C ARG A 133 3.18 7.08 -2.53
N ASN A 134 2.99 5.94 -3.20
CA ASN A 134 3.97 4.85 -3.31
C ASN A 134 4.52 4.37 -1.96
N THR A 135 3.70 4.45 -0.91
CA THR A 135 4.09 4.08 0.46
C THR A 135 3.20 2.95 0.96
N TYR A 136 3.84 1.95 1.55
CA TYR A 136 3.17 0.81 2.19
C TYR A 136 3.08 1.05 3.69
N TYR A 137 1.93 0.73 4.27
CA TYR A 137 1.64 0.93 5.68
C TYR A 137 1.01 -0.30 6.31
N THR A 138 1.42 -0.58 7.54
CA THR A 138 0.71 -1.45 8.47
C THR A 138 0.05 -0.56 9.51
N ALA A 139 -1.29 -0.50 9.51
CA ALA A 139 -2.07 0.18 10.52
C ALA A 139 -2.54 -0.84 11.55
N ALA A 140 -2.06 -0.72 12.79
CA ALA A 140 -2.37 -1.66 13.85
C ALA A 140 -3.25 -1.00 14.92
N ALA A 141 -4.30 -1.71 15.34
CA ALA A 141 -5.05 -1.37 16.56
C ALA A 141 -4.32 -1.97 17.77
N THR A 142 -3.58 -1.13 18.50
CA THR A 142 -2.63 -1.52 19.54
C THR A 142 -3.11 -1.10 20.93
N GLY A 143 -2.55 -1.72 21.97
CA GLY A 143 -2.98 -1.46 23.35
C GLY A 143 -4.15 -2.35 23.78
N LYS A 144 -4.56 -2.24 25.04
CA LYS A 144 -5.78 -2.86 25.55
C LYS A 144 -7.01 -2.05 25.15
N LEU A 145 -8.21 -2.64 25.08
CA LEU A 145 -9.45 -1.99 24.65
C LEU A 145 -9.68 -0.64 25.36
N ALA A 146 -9.44 -0.58 26.68
CA ALA A 146 -9.60 0.65 27.47
C ALA A 146 -8.65 1.80 27.07
N ASN A 147 -7.52 1.49 26.42
CA ASN A 147 -6.50 2.43 25.98
C ASN A 147 -6.07 2.14 24.53
N ILE A 148 -7.01 1.71 23.69
CA ILE A 148 -6.71 1.28 22.33
C ILE A 148 -6.25 2.48 21.50
N MET A 149 -5.23 2.29 20.68
CA MET A 149 -4.65 3.34 19.84
C MET A 149 -4.34 2.82 18.44
N LEU A 150 -4.26 3.73 17.48
CA LEU A 150 -3.91 3.40 16.11
C LEU A 150 -2.43 3.70 15.94
N THR A 151 -1.63 2.66 15.74
CA THR A 151 -0.21 2.81 15.44
C THR A 151 0.04 2.46 13.99
N VAL A 152 0.62 3.40 13.25
CA VAL A 152 0.87 3.25 11.81
C VAL A 152 2.38 3.11 11.56
N PHE A 153 2.76 2.04 10.87
CA PHE A 153 4.15 1.73 10.53
C PHE A 153 4.33 1.79 9.02
N VAL A 154 5.40 2.44 8.56
CA VAL A 154 5.79 2.41 7.14
C VAL A 154 6.53 1.10 6.86
N ASP A 155 6.05 0.32 5.89
CA ASP A 155 6.67 -0.91 5.42
C ASP A 155 7.71 -0.65 4.32
N LYS A 156 8.74 -1.49 4.25
CA LYS A 156 9.72 -1.51 3.16
C LYS A 156 9.68 -2.88 2.47
N PRO A 157 8.67 -3.17 1.63
CA PRO A 157 8.40 -4.53 1.15
C PRO A 157 9.51 -5.10 0.25
N TYR A 158 10.33 -4.24 -0.36
CA TYR A 158 11.32 -4.65 -1.36
C TYR A 158 12.69 -5.01 -0.76
N VAL A 159 13.22 -6.14 -1.23
CA VAL A 159 14.55 -6.66 -0.96
C VAL A 159 15.16 -7.25 -2.23
N ASN A 160 16.48 -7.31 -2.31
CA ASN A 160 17.15 -7.97 -3.43
C ASN A 160 16.74 -9.45 -3.51
N PRO A 161 16.63 -10.02 -4.72
CA PRO A 161 16.16 -11.41 -4.90
C PRO A 161 16.96 -12.47 -4.13
N ASN A 162 18.25 -12.22 -3.86
CA ASN A 162 19.14 -13.16 -3.16
C ASN A 162 19.27 -12.89 -1.65
N GLN A 163 18.50 -11.95 -1.11
CA GLN A 163 18.54 -11.54 0.29
C GLN A 163 17.16 -11.68 0.93
N SER A 164 17.13 -11.70 2.25
CA SER A 164 15.91 -11.55 3.05
C SER A 164 16.03 -10.31 3.93
N LYS A 165 14.90 -9.74 4.35
CA LYS A 165 14.85 -8.68 5.35
C LYS A 165 13.88 -9.03 6.46
N VAL A 166 14.23 -8.68 7.69
CA VAL A 166 13.36 -8.82 8.85
C VAL A 166 13.34 -7.54 9.67
N ARG A 167 12.17 -7.16 10.18
CA ARG A 167 12.03 -6.22 11.29
C ARG A 167 11.14 -6.81 12.37
N VAL A 168 11.21 -6.22 13.57
CA VAL A 168 10.32 -6.56 14.67
C VAL A 168 9.50 -5.35 15.09
N ILE A 169 8.23 -5.57 15.44
CA ILE A 169 7.37 -4.59 16.08
C ILE A 169 6.90 -5.17 17.41
N HIS A 170 7.05 -4.42 18.50
CA HIS A 170 6.59 -4.86 19.81
C HIS A 170 5.25 -4.23 20.17
N LEU A 171 4.17 -5.03 20.15
CA LEU A 171 2.78 -4.60 20.38
C LEU A 171 2.07 -5.38 21.51
N SER A 172 2.81 -6.03 22.42
CA SER A 172 2.24 -6.63 23.63
C SER A 172 2.20 -5.58 24.75
N PRO A 173 1.02 -5.10 25.17
CA PRO A 173 0.87 -3.85 25.93
C PRO A 173 1.27 -3.90 27.40
N ASP A 174 1.44 -5.08 27.98
CA ASP A 174 1.81 -5.29 29.39
C ASP A 174 3.19 -5.93 29.55
N ALA A 175 3.91 -6.16 28.44
CA ALA A 175 5.26 -6.69 28.47
C ALA A 175 6.27 -5.55 28.71
N PRO A 176 7.37 -5.81 29.42
CA PRO A 176 8.52 -4.90 29.40
C PRO A 176 9.15 -4.85 28.01
N ASN A 177 10.10 -3.94 27.81
CA ASN A 177 10.91 -3.94 26.59
C ASN A 177 11.52 -5.33 26.34
N VAL A 178 11.62 -5.71 25.08
CA VAL A 178 12.09 -7.03 24.67
C VAL A 178 13.35 -6.96 23.82
N ASP A 179 14.16 -7.99 23.95
CA ASP A 179 15.25 -8.33 23.05
C ASP A 179 14.79 -9.47 22.12
N ILE A 180 15.27 -9.45 20.88
CA ILE A 180 15.06 -10.54 19.92
C ILE A 180 16.41 -11.16 19.64
N ALA A 181 16.54 -12.44 19.95
CA ALA A 181 17.81 -13.17 19.88
C ALA A 181 17.68 -14.45 19.08
N VAL A 182 18.81 -14.93 18.57
CA VAL A 182 18.93 -16.32 18.13
C VAL A 182 18.93 -17.19 19.38
N LYS A 183 18.20 -18.32 19.34
CA LYS A 183 18.19 -19.30 20.43
C LYS A 183 19.62 -19.68 20.83
N ASP A 184 19.91 -19.58 22.12
CA ASP A 184 21.23 -19.84 22.72
C ASP A 184 22.39 -19.01 22.12
N GLY A 185 22.08 -17.91 21.42
CA GLY A 185 23.04 -17.08 20.72
C GLY A 185 22.81 -15.58 20.87
N ASP A 186 23.30 -14.83 19.88
CA ASP A 186 23.37 -13.37 19.88
C ASP A 186 21.99 -12.69 19.84
N VAL A 187 21.94 -11.50 20.46
CA VAL A 187 20.79 -10.60 20.36
C VAL A 187 20.86 -9.82 19.06
N LEU A 188 19.85 -9.99 18.20
CA LEU A 188 19.70 -9.32 16.91
C LEU A 188 19.13 -7.90 17.04
N PHE A 189 18.15 -7.74 17.93
CA PHE A 189 17.49 -6.46 18.19
C PHE A 189 17.38 -6.25 19.70
N LYS A 190 17.86 -5.11 20.18
CA LYS A 190 17.94 -4.81 21.61
C LYS A 190 16.91 -3.78 22.04
N ASN A 191 16.38 -3.95 23.25
CA ASN A 191 15.59 -2.99 24.00
C ASN A 191 14.44 -2.38 23.18
N ILE A 192 13.65 -3.22 22.51
CA ILE A 192 12.52 -2.79 21.69
C ILE A 192 11.38 -2.37 22.63
N PRO A 193 10.96 -1.09 22.65
CA PRO A 193 9.85 -0.65 23.49
C PRO A 193 8.50 -0.99 22.87
N PHE A 194 7.45 -1.06 23.71
CA PHE A 194 6.07 -1.16 23.24
C PHE A 194 5.72 -0.03 22.26
N GLY A 195 4.97 -0.38 21.20
CA GLY A 195 4.52 0.55 20.16
C GLY A 195 5.62 0.95 19.17
N LYS A 196 6.81 0.33 19.23
CA LYS A 196 7.93 0.65 18.34
C LYS A 196 8.26 -0.51 17.40
N ALA A 197 8.75 -0.12 16.23
CA ALA A 197 9.34 -1.01 15.24
C ALA A 197 10.87 -0.81 15.24
N THR A 198 11.60 -1.88 15.01
CA THR A 198 13.03 -1.83 14.69
C THR A 198 13.23 -1.33 13.27
N ASP A 199 14.46 -0.94 12.95
CA ASP A 199 14.90 -0.93 11.57
C ASP A 199 14.91 -2.34 10.97
N TYR A 200 14.87 -2.41 9.64
CA TYR A 200 15.01 -3.67 8.93
C TYR A 200 16.46 -4.13 8.93
N LEU A 201 16.69 -5.37 9.34
CA LEU A 201 17.94 -6.10 9.19
C LEU A 201 17.91 -6.92 7.90
N THR A 202 18.92 -6.75 7.04
CA THR A 202 19.08 -7.56 5.83
C THR A 202 19.98 -8.75 6.14
N LEU A 203 19.56 -9.95 5.74
CA LEU A 203 20.21 -11.22 6.05
C LEU A 203 20.25 -12.11 4.81
N SER A 204 21.16 -13.09 4.82
CA SER A 204 21.08 -14.21 3.88
C SER A 204 19.86 -15.08 4.22
N PRO A 205 19.20 -15.68 3.21
CA PRO A 205 18.12 -16.64 3.44
C PRO A 205 18.59 -17.80 4.32
N MET A 206 17.79 -18.16 5.33
CA MET A 206 18.16 -19.18 6.31
C MET A 206 16.93 -19.68 7.10
N THR A 207 17.10 -20.79 7.81
CA THR A 207 16.19 -21.22 8.87
C THR A 207 16.85 -20.96 10.22
N VAL A 208 16.15 -20.31 11.13
CA VAL A 208 16.69 -19.92 12.45
C VAL A 208 15.65 -20.15 13.54
N ASN A 209 16.10 -20.50 14.74
CA ASN A 209 15.27 -20.50 15.94
C ASN A 209 15.47 -19.17 16.65
N LEU A 210 14.40 -18.42 16.87
CA LEU A 210 14.44 -17.11 17.54
C LEU A 210 13.84 -17.20 18.94
N GLU A 211 14.22 -16.24 19.77
CA GLU A 211 13.68 -16.04 21.11
C GLU A 211 13.34 -14.56 21.31
N VAL A 212 12.23 -14.33 22.00
CA VAL A 212 11.94 -13.05 22.64
C VAL A 212 12.41 -13.16 24.08
N ARG A 213 13.27 -12.24 24.51
CA ARG A 213 13.81 -12.18 25.86
C ARG A 213 13.41 -10.86 26.53
N ILE A 214 13.33 -10.83 27.86
CA ILE A 214 13.22 -9.56 28.58
C ILE A 214 14.51 -8.76 28.34
N ALA A 215 14.37 -7.50 27.92
CA ALA A 215 15.49 -6.68 27.48
C ALA A 215 16.63 -6.63 28.52
N GLY A 216 17.86 -6.83 28.06
CA GLY A 216 19.06 -6.81 28.90
C GLY A 216 19.25 -8.06 29.77
N THR A 217 18.44 -9.11 29.58
CA THR A 217 18.54 -10.37 30.32
C THR A 217 18.54 -11.58 29.38
N ASN A 218 18.84 -12.76 29.92
CA ASN A 218 18.70 -14.04 29.20
C ASN A 218 17.36 -14.74 29.48
N ASN A 219 16.40 -14.05 30.13
CA ASN A 219 15.10 -14.65 30.42
C ASN A 219 14.26 -14.71 29.15
N VAL A 220 14.02 -15.92 28.65
CA VAL A 220 13.22 -16.19 27.46
C VAL A 220 11.74 -16.19 27.82
N VAL A 221 10.96 -15.33 27.14
CA VAL A 221 9.51 -15.20 27.34
C VAL A 221 8.70 -15.78 26.18
N LEU A 222 9.31 -15.97 25.01
CA LEU A 222 8.72 -16.66 23.87
C LEU A 222 9.82 -17.32 23.03
N SER A 223 9.68 -18.61 22.72
CA SER A 223 10.54 -19.31 21.76
C SER A 223 9.80 -19.49 20.43
N ILE A 224 10.47 -19.18 19.33
CA ILE A 224 9.93 -19.25 17.97
C ILE A 224 10.83 -20.16 17.13
N PRO A 225 10.54 -21.47 17.08
CA PRO A 225 11.37 -22.41 16.34
C PRO A 225 11.12 -22.32 14.83
N GLN A 226 12.12 -22.70 14.05
CA GLN A 226 12.02 -22.93 12.59
C GLN A 226 11.51 -21.73 11.78
N VAL A 227 11.94 -20.52 12.13
CA VAL A 227 11.65 -19.32 11.33
C VAL A 227 12.40 -19.42 10.01
N GLN A 228 11.66 -19.52 8.91
CA GLN A 228 12.21 -19.62 7.56
C GLN A 228 12.25 -18.24 6.89
N LEU A 229 13.45 -17.70 6.71
CA LEU A 229 13.69 -16.47 5.98
C LEU A 229 14.07 -16.81 4.54
N GLN A 230 13.14 -16.58 3.61
CA GLN A 230 13.33 -16.93 2.21
C GLN A 230 13.96 -15.78 1.40
N ALA A 231 14.60 -16.14 0.29
CA ALA A 231 15.18 -15.19 -0.66
C ALA A 231 14.08 -14.33 -1.32
N GLY A 232 14.36 -13.04 -1.48
CA GLY A 232 13.43 -12.09 -2.08
C GLY A 232 12.22 -11.74 -1.22
N LYS A 233 12.24 -12.08 0.08
CA LYS A 233 11.12 -11.85 1.01
C LYS A 233 11.47 -10.88 2.13
N THR A 234 10.52 -10.01 2.44
CA THR A 234 10.56 -9.10 3.59
C THR A 234 9.56 -9.55 4.65
N TYR A 235 10.03 -9.69 5.89
CA TYR A 235 9.25 -10.13 7.04
C TYR A 235 9.13 -9.02 8.08
N THR A 236 7.96 -8.92 8.68
CA THR A 236 7.73 -8.14 9.91
C THR A 236 7.19 -9.10 10.96
N ALA A 237 7.98 -9.40 11.98
CA ALA A 237 7.50 -10.14 13.14
C ALA A 237 6.89 -9.15 14.14
N VAL A 238 5.71 -9.46 14.64
CA VAL A 238 4.97 -8.60 15.57
C VAL A 238 4.74 -9.37 16.86
N ALA A 239 5.33 -8.92 17.96
CA ALA A 239 5.06 -9.48 19.28
C ALA A 239 3.72 -8.94 19.78
N VAL A 240 2.76 -9.82 20.07
CA VAL A 240 1.37 -9.51 20.44
C VAL A 240 0.94 -10.36 21.64
N GLY A 241 -0.24 -10.10 22.19
CA GLY A 241 -0.73 -10.81 23.37
C GLY A 241 -0.28 -10.14 24.65
N LEU A 242 -0.32 -10.88 25.75
CA LEU A 242 -0.03 -10.39 27.09
C LEU A 242 1.11 -11.20 27.74
N ALA A 243 2.04 -10.50 28.38
CA ALA A 243 3.09 -11.14 29.17
C ALA A 243 2.54 -11.83 30.42
N ASN A 244 1.50 -11.26 31.04
CA ASN A 244 0.91 -11.77 32.28
C ASN A 244 -0.63 -11.90 32.14
N GLY A 245 -1.10 -12.49 31.05
CA GLY A 245 -2.54 -12.65 30.82
C GLY A 245 -2.87 -13.50 29.60
N MET A 246 -4.16 -13.54 29.26
CA MET A 246 -4.67 -14.20 28.06
C MET A 246 -5.27 -13.16 27.10
N PRO A 247 -5.04 -13.30 25.78
CA PRO A 247 -4.16 -14.27 25.12
C PRO A 247 -2.68 -14.04 25.49
N ALA A 248 -1.96 -15.13 25.74
CA ALA A 248 -0.54 -15.09 26.11
C ALA A 248 0.33 -14.50 24.98
N LEU A 249 1.52 -14.03 25.35
CA LEU A 249 2.51 -13.49 24.43
C LEU A 249 2.77 -14.46 23.25
N ASP A 250 2.65 -13.94 22.04
CA ASP A 250 2.77 -14.68 20.79
C ASP A 250 3.41 -13.79 19.71
N ALA A 251 3.74 -14.37 18.56
CA ALA A 251 4.30 -13.66 17.42
C ALA A 251 3.47 -13.86 16.16
N VAL A 252 3.12 -12.75 15.49
CA VAL A 252 2.49 -12.75 14.16
C VAL A 252 3.55 -12.40 13.12
N PHE A 253 3.62 -13.18 12.04
CA PHE A 253 4.54 -12.93 10.93
C PHE A 253 3.80 -12.35 9.73
N LEU A 254 4.13 -11.11 9.39
CA LEU A 254 3.61 -10.45 8.20
C LEU A 254 4.66 -10.56 7.09
N MET A 255 4.23 -11.06 5.93
CA MET A 255 5.02 -11.01 4.70
C MET A 255 4.61 -9.78 3.90
N SER A 256 5.58 -9.16 3.23
CA SER A 256 5.34 -8.01 2.34
C SER A 256 6.01 -8.23 0.99
#